data_AF-A0A7S0WSY6-F1
#
_entry.id   AF-A0A7S0WSY6-F1
#
_cell.length_a   1.000
_cell.length_b   1.000
_cell.length_c   1.000
_cell.angle_alpha   90.00
_cell.angle_beta   90.00
_cell.angle_gamma   90.00
#
_symmetry.space_group_name_H-M   'P 1'
#
loop_
_entity.id
_entity.type
_entity.pdbx_description
1 polymer ?
#
loop_
_entity_poly.entity_id
_entity_poly.type
_entity_poly.pdbx_seq_one_letter_code
_entity_poly.pdbx_strand_id
1 'polypeptide(L)'
;ERFVKPPTVFVSHRWKGEFRFLVERLFKQFNYATDESARDISVWIDVFSVNQNQNEETAEDIEGFERVIQQTKTTAFNLDKKGEALHRVWCLYELWKTFVHP
;
A
#
# COMPACT_ATOMS: atom_id res chain seq x y z
N GLU A 1 -8.68 11.63 19.61
CA GLU A 1 -8.64 12.38 18.33
C GLU A 1 -8.86 11.41 17.18
N ARG A 2 -9.72 11.76 16.21
CA ARG A 2 -9.99 10.91 15.04
C ARG A 2 -8.89 11.21 14.00
N PHE A 3 -7.86 10.38 13.95
CA PHE A 3 -6.85 10.42 12.89
C PHE A 3 -7.46 9.91 11.59
N VAL A 4 -8.13 10.77 10.83
CA VAL A 4 -8.73 10.37 9.54
C VAL A 4 -8.51 11.46 8.49
N LYS A 5 -7.25 11.72 8.15
CA LYS A 5 -6.94 12.38 6.87
C LYS A 5 -6.83 11.32 5.77
N PRO A 6 -7.19 11.62 4.52
CA PRO A 6 -7.00 10.71 3.40
C PRO A 6 -5.55 10.21 3.32
N PRO A 7 -5.30 8.96 2.86
CA PRO A 7 -3.96 8.44 2.75
C PRO A 7 -3.17 9.19 1.68
N THR A 8 -1.95 9.60 2.03
CA THR A 8 -1.00 10.20 1.09
C THR A 8 -0.13 9.16 0.38
N VAL A 9 0.01 7.96 0.98
CA VAL A 9 0.88 6.89 0.48
C VAL A 9 0.12 5.57 0.45
N PHE A 10 0.08 4.91 -0.70
CA PHE A 10 -0.34 3.52 -0.81
C PHE A 10 0.83 2.58 -0.49
N VAL A 11 0.62 1.54 0.31
CA VAL A 11 1.65 0.56 0.64
C VAL A 11 1.40 -0.74 -0.11
N SER A 12 2.26 -1.04 -1.09
CA SER A 12 2.25 -2.32 -1.80
C SER A 12 3.17 -3.31 -1.08
N HIS A 13 2.64 -4.46 -0.68
CA HIS A 13 3.39 -5.44 0.10
C HIS A 13 2.91 -6.88 -0.12
N ARG A 14 3.80 -7.85 0.13
CA ARG A 14 3.42 -9.26 0.14
C ARG A 14 2.68 -9.60 1.43
N TRP A 15 1.43 -10.08 1.34
CA TRP A 15 0.61 -10.49 2.49
C TRP A 15 1.21 -11.62 3.33
N LYS A 16 1.95 -12.55 2.71
CA LYS A 16 2.71 -13.60 3.43
C LYS A 16 3.96 -13.07 4.13
N GLY A 17 4.23 -11.77 4.07
CA GLY A 17 5.33 -11.14 4.81
C GLY A 17 4.94 -10.96 6.28
N GLU A 18 5.94 -10.79 7.16
CA GLU A 18 5.65 -10.44 8.54
C GLU A 18 5.22 -8.97 8.62
N PHE A 19 3.97 -8.73 9.01
CA PHE A 19 3.39 -7.39 9.11
C PHE A 19 4.21 -6.47 10.04
N ARG A 20 4.78 -7.02 11.13
CA ARG A 20 5.68 -6.29 12.01
C ARG A 20 6.86 -5.67 11.26
N PHE A 21 7.51 -6.43 10.37
CA PHE A 21 8.64 -5.90 9.59
C PHE A 21 8.22 -4.85 8.57
N LEU A 22 7.02 -4.96 8.00
CA LEU A 22 6.46 -3.89 7.15
C LEU A 22 6.35 -2.59 7.96
N VAL A 23 5.69 -2.65 9.11
CA VAL A 23 5.46 -1.48 9.98
C VAL A 23 6.79 -0.87 10.44
N GLU A 24 7.74 -1.68 10.93
CA GLU A 24 9.06 -1.20 11.34
C GLU A 24 9.82 -0.50 10.20
N ARG A 25 9.73 -1.02 8.97
CA ARG A 25 10.34 -0.39 7.79
C ARG A 25 9.67 0.92 7.42
N LEU A 26 8.34 0.99 7.45
CA LEU A 26 7.60 2.22 7.17
C LEU A 26 7.94 3.30 8.21
N PHE A 27 7.95 2.95 9.50
CA PHE A 27 8.40 3.88 10.54
C PHE A 27 9.82 4.36 10.31
N LYS A 28 10.75 3.46 9.97
CA LYS A 28 12.12 3.85 9.65
C LYS A 28 12.19 4.75 8.41
N GLN A 29 11.44 4.46 7.36
CA GLN A 29 11.46 5.26 6.14
C GLN A 29 10.94 6.68 6.39
N PHE A 30 9.84 6.81 7.13
CA PHE A 30 9.16 8.09 7.31
C PHE A 30 9.65 8.90 8.52
N ASN A 31 10.16 8.27 9.58
CA ASN A 31 10.73 9.00 10.73
C ASN A 31 12.14 9.54 10.47
N TYR A 32 12.89 8.98 9.54
CA TYR A 32 14.24 9.48 9.19
C TYR A 32 14.21 10.61 8.16
N ALA A 33 13.04 10.94 7.62
CA ALA A 33 12.89 12.10 6.77
C ALA A 33 12.98 13.37 7.65
N THR A 34 14.09 14.10 7.49
CA THR A 34 14.47 15.26 8.32
C THR A 34 13.67 16.53 8.01
N ASP A 35 12.76 16.47 7.05
CA ASP A 35 11.99 17.60 6.55
C ASP A 35 10.62 17.65 7.26
N GLU A 36 10.17 18.84 7.70
CA GLU A 36 8.87 19.01 8.35
C GLU A 36 7.71 18.52 7.48
N SER A 37 7.86 18.55 6.15
CA SER A 37 6.92 18.00 5.19
C SER A 37 6.73 16.48 5.31
N ALA A 38 7.69 15.75 5.87
CA ALA A 38 7.60 14.30 6.09
C ALA A 38 6.79 13.90 7.33
N ARG A 39 6.42 14.87 8.19
CA ARG A 39 5.58 14.63 9.36
C ARG A 39 4.10 14.51 9.01
N ASP A 40 3.70 14.93 7.81
CA ASP A 40 2.31 14.86 7.35
C ASP A 40 2.02 13.64 6.46
N ILE A 41 2.53 12.45 6.83
CA ILE A 41 2.29 11.21 6.08
C ILE A 41 1.13 10.40 6.70
N SER A 42 0.17 10.02 5.86
CA SER A 42 -0.82 8.97 6.13
C SER A 42 -0.63 7.85 5.13
N VAL A 43 -0.67 6.61 5.62
CA VAL A 43 -0.48 5.41 4.80
C VAL A 43 -1.78 4.61 4.72
N TRP A 44 -2.00 3.97 3.59
CA TRP A 44 -3.03 2.94 3.43
C TRP A 44 -2.35 1.58 3.21
N ILE A 45 -2.77 0.56 3.98
CA ILE A 45 -2.21 -0.80 3.93
C ILE A 45 -3.36 -1.80 3.75
N ASP A 46 -3.25 -2.67 2.76
CA ASP A 46 -4.21 -3.74 2.46
C ASP A 46 -4.02 -4.96 3.36
N VAL A 47 -4.51 -4.92 4.60
CA VAL A 47 -4.45 -6.08 5.49
C VAL A 47 -5.71 -6.95 5.39
N PHE A 48 -6.89 -6.33 5.19
CA PHE A 48 -8.19 -7.01 5.17
C PHE A 48 -9.12 -6.50 4.06
N SER A 49 -8.55 -5.87 3.04
CA SER A 49 -9.33 -5.03 2.12
C SER A 49 -9.94 -5.77 0.93
N VAL A 50 -9.62 -7.06 0.70
CA VAL A 50 -10.18 -7.85 -0.42
C VAL A 50 -10.73 -9.16 0.07
N ASN A 51 -11.99 -9.42 -0.22
CA ASN A 51 -12.56 -10.77 -0.16
C ASN A 51 -12.29 -11.49 -1.50
N GLN A 52 -11.38 -12.48 -1.50
CA GLN A 52 -10.99 -13.20 -2.73
C GLN A 52 -11.92 -14.39 -3.08
N ASN A 53 -13.09 -14.50 -2.46
CA ASN A 53 -13.98 -15.65 -2.62
C ASN A 53 -14.83 -15.64 -3.92
N GLN A 54 -14.47 -14.83 -4.92
CA GLN A 54 -15.10 -14.80 -6.25
C GLN A 54 -16.63 -14.63 -6.19
N ASN A 55 -17.10 -13.75 -5.31
CA ASN A 55 -18.49 -13.30 -5.28
C ASN A 55 -18.63 -11.98 -6.05
N GLU A 56 -19.86 -11.51 -6.23
CA GLU A 56 -20.14 -10.22 -6.90
C GLU A 56 -19.39 -9.05 -6.22
N GLU A 57 -19.16 -9.12 -4.92
CA GLU A 57 -18.41 -8.14 -4.12
C GLU A 57 -16.91 -8.06 -4.51
N THR A 58 -16.34 -9.09 -5.15
CA THR A 58 -14.92 -9.11 -5.53
C THR A 58 -14.60 -8.03 -6.58
N ALA A 59 -15.52 -7.72 -7.49
CA ALA A 59 -15.32 -6.67 -8.49
C ALA A 59 -15.29 -5.27 -7.84
N GLU A 60 -16.20 -5.03 -6.90
CA GLU A 60 -16.28 -3.77 -6.15
C GLU A 60 -15.05 -3.54 -5.28
N ASP A 61 -14.54 -4.60 -4.63
CA ASP A 61 -13.30 -4.57 -3.86
C ASP A 61 -12.12 -4.18 -4.76
N ILE A 62 -11.99 -4.79 -5.95
CA ILE A 62 -10.94 -4.48 -6.92
C ILE A 62 -11.00 -3.02 -7.37
N GLU A 63 -12.19 -2.49 -7.69
CA GLU A 63 -12.34 -1.07 -8.00
C GLU A 63 -11.95 -0.16 -6.82
N GLY A 64 -12.28 -0.59 -5.60
CA GLY A 64 -11.86 0.07 -4.37
C GLY A 64 -10.34 0.24 -4.30
N PHE A 65 -9.59 -0.80 -4.66
CA PHE A 65 -8.12 -0.75 -4.70
C PHE A 65 -7.60 0.27 -5.70
N GLU A 66 -8.11 0.24 -6.93
CA GLU A 66 -7.68 1.18 -7.96
C GLU A 66 -7.91 2.64 -7.53
N ARG A 67 -9.09 2.91 -6.96
CA ARG A 67 -9.45 4.24 -6.45
C ARG A 67 -8.47 4.71 -5.38
N VAL A 68 -8.10 3.85 -4.43
CA VAL A 68 -7.16 4.24 -3.36
C VAL A 68 -5.77 4.52 -3.93
N ILE A 69 -5.26 3.67 -4.83
CA ILE A 69 -3.94 3.89 -5.46
C ILE A 69 -3.91 5.26 -6.15
N GLN A 70 -4.96 5.59 -6.93
CA GLN A 70 -5.08 6.87 -7.64
C GLN A 70 -5.25 8.08 -6.72
N GLN A 71 -5.84 7.93 -5.55
CA GLN A 71 -6.03 9.02 -4.59
C GLN A 71 -4.77 9.31 -3.76
N THR A 72 -3.84 8.36 -3.66
CA THR A 72 -2.57 8.56 -2.97
C THR A 72 -1.55 9.25 -3.86
N LYS A 73 -0.63 10.02 -3.26
CA LYS A 73 0.39 10.77 -4.00
C LYS A 73 1.53 9.88 -4.51
N THR A 74 1.75 8.75 -3.86
CA THR A 74 2.86 7.84 -4.18
C THR A 74 2.59 6.45 -3.65
N THR A 75 3.28 5.47 -4.20
CA THR A 75 3.30 4.09 -3.70
C THR A 75 4.62 3.77 -3.02
N ALA A 76 4.55 3.26 -1.79
CA ALA A 76 5.68 2.65 -1.09
C ALA A 76 5.67 1.14 -1.36
N PHE A 77 6.58 0.69 -2.22
CA PHE A 77 6.73 -0.73 -2.55
C PHE A 77 7.68 -1.43 -1.57
N ASN A 78 7.16 -2.34 -0.75
CA ASN A 78 7.97 -3.09 0.21
C ASN A 78 8.64 -4.29 -0.45
N LEU A 79 9.87 -4.10 -0.94
CA LEU A 79 10.71 -5.18 -1.45
C LEU A 79 11.26 -6.03 -0.27
N ASP A 80 10.77 -7.26 -0.14
CA ASP A 80 11.31 -8.20 0.83
C ASP A 80 12.73 -8.65 0.44
N LYS A 81 13.47 -9.22 1.40
CA LYS A 81 14.89 -9.58 1.22
C LYS A 81 15.16 -10.51 0.04
N LYS A 82 14.16 -11.30 -0.36
CA LYS A 82 14.27 -12.28 -1.45
C LYS A 82 13.64 -11.77 -2.75
N GLY A 83 13.08 -10.56 -2.75
CA GLY A 83 12.32 -10.03 -3.88
C GLY A 83 11.02 -10.78 -4.16
N GLU A 84 10.50 -11.56 -3.21
CA GLU A 84 9.30 -12.39 -3.42
C GLU A 84 8.05 -11.55 -3.72
N ALA A 85 8.00 -10.29 -3.28
CA ALA A 85 6.98 -9.32 -3.67
C ALA A 85 6.85 -9.17 -5.20
N LEU A 86 7.96 -9.23 -5.95
CA LEU A 86 7.94 -9.16 -7.42
C LEU A 86 7.37 -10.41 -8.09
N HIS A 87 7.12 -11.48 -7.34
CA HIS A 87 6.49 -12.71 -7.83
C HIS A 87 5.00 -12.80 -7.43
N ARG A 88 4.43 -11.75 -6.83
CA ARG A 88 3.03 -11.72 -6.42
C ARG A 88 2.23 -10.91 -7.41
N VAL A 89 1.19 -11.52 -7.99
CA VAL A 89 0.31 -10.87 -8.97
C VAL A 89 -0.27 -9.56 -8.46
N TRP A 90 -0.70 -9.49 -7.20
CA TRP A 90 -1.25 -8.28 -6.60
C TRP A 90 -0.22 -7.14 -6.50
N CYS A 91 0.99 -7.45 -6.00
CA CYS A 91 2.07 -6.49 -5.94
C CYS A 91 2.45 -5.93 -7.34
N LEU A 92 2.46 -6.79 -8.36
CA LEU A 92 2.72 -6.36 -9.74
C LEU A 92 1.58 -5.52 -10.32
N TYR A 93 0.34 -5.92 -10.05
CA TYR A 93 -0.85 -5.18 -10.45
C TYR A 93 -0.87 -3.78 -9.82
N GLU A 94 -0.60 -3.68 -8.52
CA GLU A 94 -0.51 -2.40 -7.81
C GLU A 94 0.55 -1.49 -8.41
N LEU A 95 1.76 -2.00 -8.64
CA LEU A 95 2.83 -1.25 -9.32
C LEU A 95 2.40 -0.79 -10.71
N TRP A 96 1.77 -1.68 -11.50
CA TRP A 96 1.27 -1.33 -12.82
C TRP A 96 0.23 -0.20 -12.76
N LYS A 97 -0.72 -0.27 -11.81
CA LYS A 97 -1.70 0.80 -11.60
C LYS A 97 -1.06 2.11 -11.17
N THR A 98 0.01 2.09 -10.38
CA THR A 98 0.79 3.28 -10.03
C THR A 98 1.40 3.95 -11.27
N PHE A 99 1.92 3.18 -12.22
CA PHE A 99 2.63 3.75 -13.39
C PHE A 99 1.72 4.12 -14.56
N VAL A 100 0.63 3.39 -14.77
CA VAL A 100 -0.25 3.58 -15.94
C VAL A 100 -1.35 4.63 -15.68
N HIS A 101 -1.55 5.02 -14.43
CA HIS A 101 -2.48 6.08 -14.05
C HIS A 101 -1.84 7.14 -13.12
N PRO A 102 -0.83 7.89 -13.57
CA PRO A 102 -0.29 9.03 -12.83
C PRO A 102 -1.24 10.23 -12.84
#